data_AF-A0A4Q3EUI4-F1
#
_entry.id   AF-A0A4Q3EUI4-F1
#
_cell.length_a   1.000
_cell.length_b   1.000
_cell.length_c   1.000
_cell.angle_alpha   90.00
_cell.angle_beta   90.00
_cell.angle_gamma   90.00
#
_symmetry.space_group_name_H-M   'P 1'
#
loop_
_entity.id
_entity.type
_entity.pdbx_description
1 polymer ?
#
loop_
_entity_poly.entity_id
_entity_poly.type
_entity_poly.pdbx_seq_one_letter_code
_entity_poly.pdbx_strand_id
1 'polypeptide(L)'
;MDKMLNDSKPFYKNIDWGFLVFLCCATYVKLYVKIAAIILYWLLLIYKRYDFKKPASVTWFYFLIAAAGTVSSLVQHSFKATEYKTGFALGVSTWILGGIISYLSYVVIRNIDSKRIADTIKAFFTVNILISLVALVQLIIRSKHLVPYWYWEASEYFGASTGDHITGVFSSNSVTNAMVCSLGVLYFLHNKNFRFAFACLFTCLLCTSNFTLLSLVGMLVLLHLLVGDKLIKRNIRVSLLIVFVMYPVLSPLNVKYINTTYSMGSNKSLTESLRQLDSNKIKEQIAASTIAPNKMEHSIAEYVRKRDVNAYYRLPLSDTVFVDYSDDVKYVQFFGEASAGAGANVVLKQEFLKELIEKWYGRKYEQTPLSTYYRPIKLYSFLQTLTYLKSSVANFIFGAGIGNFSSKLAIKTTGLNMQGSYPVKDIYISPAFVQYHLYTLLYVHALPVSEHSTINMPNSVYNQIVGEYGLVGIILFAFFYLGFFVKKWKKLSYSRYLLLIILAFFGFEYWFEMLSLTVVFELLLFKDVYKPELNAGE
;
A
#
# COMPACT_ATOMS: atom_id res chain seq x y z
N MET A 1 14.88 0.51 44.06
CA MET A 1 13.48 1.00 44.07
C MET A 1 13.41 2.46 43.65
N ASP A 2 14.35 3.32 44.10
CA ASP A 2 14.37 4.76 43.75
C ASP A 2 14.54 5.07 42.26
N LYS A 3 15.25 4.22 41.50
CA LYS A 3 15.34 4.37 40.02
C LYS A 3 14.01 4.07 39.31
N MET A 4 13.13 3.25 39.90
CA MET A 4 11.77 3.01 39.37
C MET A 4 10.79 4.11 39.79
N LEU A 5 11.00 4.77 40.93
CA LEU A 5 10.16 5.87 41.41
C LEU A 5 10.50 7.21 40.74
N ASN A 6 11.77 7.47 40.40
CA ASN A 6 12.18 8.67 39.66
C ASN A 6 11.80 8.66 38.17
N ASP A 7 11.48 7.50 37.60
CA ASP A 7 10.94 7.38 36.23
C ASP A 7 9.43 7.72 36.14
N SER A 8 8.81 8.15 37.24
CA SER A 8 7.38 8.51 37.29
C SER A 8 7.03 9.89 36.75
N LYS A 9 8.02 10.71 36.35
CA LYS A 9 7.71 12.00 35.71
C LYS A 9 6.89 11.72 34.44
N PRO A 10 5.70 12.32 34.30
CA PRO A 10 4.84 12.01 33.17
C PRO A 10 5.52 12.41 31.85
N PHE A 11 5.45 11.52 30.86
CA PHE A 11 6.12 11.71 29.56
C PHE A 11 5.67 12.98 28.83
N TYR A 12 4.47 13.49 29.14
CA TYR A 12 3.92 14.69 28.49
C TYR A 12 4.72 15.97 28.77
N LYS A 13 5.56 15.99 29.82
CA LYS A 13 6.37 17.17 30.17
C LYS A 13 7.51 17.44 29.18
N ASN A 14 8.00 16.42 28.47
CA ASN A 14 9.13 16.55 27.55
C ASN A 14 8.71 16.44 26.08
N ILE A 15 7.44 16.64 25.73
CA ILE A 15 7.00 16.56 24.33
C ILE A 15 7.51 17.78 23.55
N ASP A 16 8.06 17.59 22.34
CA ASP A 16 8.15 18.68 21.38
C ASP A 16 6.81 18.83 20.64
N TRP A 17 5.96 19.73 21.15
CA TRP A 17 4.62 19.94 20.61
C TRP A 17 4.63 20.39 19.14
N GLY A 18 5.61 21.18 18.73
CA GLY A 18 5.76 21.59 17.34
C GLY A 18 6.03 20.40 16.44
N PHE A 19 6.93 19.50 16.86
CA PHE A 19 7.20 18.27 16.13
C PHE A 19 6.02 17.30 16.12
N LEU A 20 5.28 17.19 17.23
CA LEU A 20 4.08 16.37 17.31
C LEU A 20 3.02 16.82 16.28
N VAL A 21 2.73 18.12 16.23
CA VAL A 21 1.77 18.69 15.27
C VAL A 21 2.26 18.46 13.84
N PHE A 22 3.54 18.69 13.57
CA PHE A 22 4.15 18.39 12.27
C PHE A 22 3.93 16.93 11.87
N LEU A 23 4.20 15.95 12.74
CA LEU A 23 4.02 14.53 12.43
C LEU A 23 2.56 14.17 12.15
N CYS A 24 1.62 14.68 12.94
CA CYS A 24 0.19 14.43 12.74
C CYS A 24 -0.28 14.99 11.38
N CYS A 25 0.10 16.23 11.06
CA CYS A 25 -0.33 16.88 9.83
C CYS A 25 0.41 16.40 8.58
N ALA A 26 1.71 16.06 8.69
CA ALA A 26 2.50 15.52 7.59
C ALA A 26 2.03 14.12 7.17
N THR A 27 1.50 13.33 8.11
CA THR A 27 0.96 11.99 7.83
C THR A 27 -0.52 11.98 7.43
N TYR A 28 -1.22 13.11 7.56
CA TYR A 28 -2.62 13.28 7.15
C TYR A 28 -2.81 13.13 5.63
N VAL A 29 -3.96 12.62 5.18
CA VAL A 29 -4.21 12.31 3.76
C VAL A 29 -4.22 13.54 2.84
N LYS A 30 -4.64 14.71 3.33
CA LYS A 30 -4.86 15.90 2.48
C LYS A 30 -3.56 16.64 2.22
N LEU A 31 -3.25 16.84 0.93
CA LEU A 31 -2.01 17.49 0.48
C LEU A 31 -1.82 18.90 1.04
N TYR A 32 -2.86 19.73 1.07
CA TYR A 32 -2.77 21.10 1.59
C TYR A 32 -2.43 21.15 3.09
N VAL A 33 -2.88 20.17 3.88
CA VAL A 33 -2.52 20.04 5.30
C VAL A 33 -1.03 19.70 5.44
N LYS A 34 -0.51 18.80 4.61
CA LYS A 34 0.92 18.45 4.60
C LYS A 34 1.78 19.66 4.24
N ILE A 35 1.41 20.44 3.23
CA ILE A 35 2.14 21.64 2.80
C ILE A 35 2.15 22.68 3.93
N ALA A 36 1.00 22.96 4.55
CA ALA A 36 0.93 23.88 5.68
C ALA A 36 1.81 23.41 6.85
N ALA A 37 1.80 22.11 7.17
CA ALA A 37 2.65 21.54 8.20
C ALA A 37 4.14 21.74 7.92
N ILE A 38 4.59 21.52 6.68
CA ILE A 38 5.98 21.72 6.26
C ILE A 38 6.40 23.17 6.43
N ILE A 39 5.60 24.12 5.94
CA ILE A 39 5.92 25.55 6.02
C ILE A 39 6.00 26.01 7.47
N LEU A 40 4.96 25.74 8.26
CA LEU A 40 4.91 26.15 9.67
C LEU A 40 6.05 25.52 10.47
N TYR A 41 6.34 24.24 10.21
CA TYR A 41 7.39 23.55 10.95
C TYR A 41 8.78 24.04 10.54
N TRP A 42 9.03 24.27 9.25
CA TRP A 42 10.29 24.84 8.77
C TRP A 42 10.57 26.22 9.39
N LEU A 43 9.55 27.10 9.45
CA LEU A 43 9.65 28.40 10.13
C LEU A 43 9.96 28.23 11.62
N LEU A 44 9.35 27.24 12.29
CA LEU A 44 9.63 26.93 13.69
C LEU A 44 11.09 26.47 13.89
N LEU A 45 11.64 25.66 12.97
CA LEU A 45 13.04 25.22 13.04
C LEU A 45 14.02 26.39 12.90
N ILE A 46 13.72 27.33 11.99
CA ILE A 46 14.51 28.57 11.83
C ILE A 46 14.43 29.42 13.10
N TYR A 47 13.22 29.63 13.63
CA TYR A 47 13.01 30.39 14.87
C TYR A 47 13.80 29.79 16.05
N LYS A 48 13.80 28.45 16.18
CA LYS A 48 14.58 27.72 17.19
C LYS A 48 16.09 27.64 16.87
N ARG A 49 16.54 28.18 15.73
CA ARG A 49 17.94 28.17 15.27
C ARG A 49 18.56 26.77 15.20
N TYR A 50 17.80 25.79 14.70
CA TYR A 50 18.32 24.43 14.52
C TYR A 50 19.39 24.38 13.43
N ASP A 51 20.39 23.52 13.62
CA ASP A 51 21.46 23.29 12.65
C ASP A 51 20.99 22.39 11.49
N PHE A 52 20.99 22.96 10.28
CA PHE A 52 20.59 22.30 9.03
C PHE A 52 21.79 21.56 8.41
N LYS A 53 22.13 20.40 8.99
CA LYS A 53 23.20 19.52 8.51
C LYS A 53 22.88 18.93 7.13
N LYS A 54 23.92 18.48 6.42
CA LYS A 54 23.79 17.81 5.12
C LYS A 54 22.75 16.66 5.18
N PRO A 55 21.83 16.56 4.21
CA PRO A 55 20.80 15.52 4.22
C PRO A 55 21.36 14.10 4.22
N ALA A 56 20.62 13.18 4.84
CA ALA A 56 20.91 11.74 4.75
C ALA A 56 20.68 11.23 3.31
N SER A 57 21.32 10.11 2.91
CA SER A 57 21.15 9.59 1.54
C SER A 57 19.71 9.17 1.23
N VAL A 58 18.95 8.75 2.24
CA VAL A 58 17.51 8.44 2.09
C VAL A 58 16.70 9.68 1.70
N THR A 59 17.11 10.88 2.13
CA THR A 59 16.50 12.14 1.70
C THR A 59 16.79 12.41 0.23
N TRP A 60 18.04 12.19 -0.20
CA TRP A 60 18.45 12.36 -1.60
C TRP A 60 17.70 11.43 -2.56
N PHE A 61 17.33 10.22 -2.12
CA PHE A 61 16.50 9.31 -2.91
C PHE A 61 15.25 10.00 -3.48
N TYR A 62 14.51 10.75 -2.65
CA TYR A 62 13.28 11.44 -3.06
C TYR A 62 13.50 12.49 -4.16
N PHE A 63 14.59 13.25 -4.08
CA PHE A 63 14.91 14.24 -5.11
C PHE A 63 15.43 13.59 -6.40
N LEU A 64 16.26 12.56 -6.26
CA LEU A 64 16.83 11.83 -7.39
C LEU A 64 15.77 11.04 -8.15
N ILE A 65 14.81 10.41 -7.46
CA ILE A 65 13.74 9.67 -8.12
C ILE A 65 12.78 10.60 -8.86
N ALA A 66 12.51 11.81 -8.34
CA ALA A 66 11.75 12.84 -9.05
C ALA A 66 12.47 13.30 -10.34
N ALA A 67 13.78 13.52 -10.27
CA ALA A 67 14.60 13.85 -11.43
C ALA A 67 14.62 12.70 -12.46
N ALA A 68 14.83 11.46 -12.01
CA ALA A 68 14.79 10.28 -12.87
C ALA A 68 13.43 10.12 -13.55
N GLY A 69 12.33 10.31 -12.82
CA GLY A 69 10.98 10.26 -13.37
C GLY A 69 10.70 11.38 -14.39
N THR A 70 11.30 12.55 -14.21
CA THR A 70 11.25 13.65 -15.19
C THR A 70 11.95 13.26 -16.49
N VAL A 71 13.17 12.73 -16.41
CA VAL A 71 13.91 12.23 -17.59
C VAL A 71 13.11 11.12 -18.28
N SER A 72 12.55 10.19 -17.50
CA SER A 72 11.77 9.08 -18.02
C SER A 72 10.53 9.56 -18.77
N SER A 73 9.82 10.55 -18.23
CA SER A 73 8.66 11.17 -18.89
C SER A 73 9.03 11.88 -20.21
N LEU A 74 10.22 12.47 -20.29
CA LEU A 74 10.72 13.10 -21.52
C LEU A 74 11.08 12.05 -22.57
N VAL A 75 11.79 10.99 -22.19
CA VAL A 75 12.17 9.86 -23.07
C VAL A 75 10.92 9.18 -23.63
N GLN A 76 9.87 9.04 -22.81
CA GLN A 76 8.59 8.44 -23.23
C GLN A 76 7.65 9.42 -23.93
N HIS A 77 8.10 10.65 -24.19
CA HIS A 77 7.32 11.69 -24.85
C HIS A 77 5.95 11.98 -24.20
N SER A 78 5.81 11.77 -22.90
CA SER A 78 4.53 11.88 -22.18
C SER A 78 3.94 13.30 -22.24
N PHE A 79 4.79 14.32 -22.37
CA PHE A 79 4.38 15.72 -22.48
C PHE A 79 3.73 16.10 -23.82
N LYS A 80 3.61 15.17 -24.77
CA LYS A 80 2.78 15.36 -25.97
C LYS A 80 1.29 15.50 -25.61
N ALA A 81 0.84 14.82 -24.56
CA ALA A 81 -0.49 15.01 -24.00
C ALA A 81 -0.49 16.25 -23.08
N THR A 82 -1.40 17.19 -23.30
CA THR A 82 -1.43 18.44 -22.52
C THR A 82 -1.93 18.18 -21.10
N GLU A 83 -2.85 17.24 -20.97
CA GLU A 83 -3.51 16.76 -19.75
C GLU A 83 -2.50 16.12 -18.78
N TYR A 84 -1.41 15.54 -19.30
CA TYR A 84 -0.35 14.93 -18.51
C TYR A 84 0.36 15.92 -17.57
N LYS A 85 0.46 17.20 -17.96
CA LYS A 85 1.24 18.21 -17.22
C LYS A 85 0.80 18.37 -15.77
N THR A 86 -0.52 18.35 -15.53
CA THR A 86 -1.10 18.48 -14.19
C THR A 86 -0.76 17.25 -13.34
N GLY A 87 -0.88 16.05 -13.90
CA GLY A 87 -0.54 14.80 -13.22
C GLY A 87 0.96 14.75 -12.88
N PHE A 88 1.81 15.04 -13.86
CA PHE A 88 3.25 15.12 -13.69
C PHE A 88 3.66 16.08 -12.57
N ALA A 89 3.12 17.30 -12.57
CA ALA A 89 3.42 18.31 -11.54
C ALA A 89 3.05 17.81 -10.13
N LEU A 90 1.91 17.14 -9.98
CA LEU A 90 1.50 16.54 -8.70
C LEU A 90 2.43 15.39 -8.27
N GLY A 91 2.85 14.54 -9.21
CA GLY A 91 3.78 13.44 -8.94
C GLY A 91 5.15 13.92 -8.49
N VAL A 92 5.75 14.86 -9.22
CA VAL A 92 7.03 15.50 -8.84
C VAL A 92 6.90 16.18 -7.47
N SER A 93 5.82 16.92 -7.25
CA SER A 93 5.56 17.58 -5.97
C SER A 93 5.49 16.57 -4.82
N THR A 94 4.85 15.42 -5.02
CA THR A 94 4.72 14.38 -3.99
C THR A 94 6.09 13.82 -3.58
N TRP A 95 6.98 13.53 -4.55
CA TRP A 95 8.34 13.10 -4.25
C TRP A 95 9.15 14.17 -3.51
N ILE A 96 9.10 15.42 -3.98
CA ILE A 96 9.79 16.56 -3.34
C ILE A 96 9.30 16.73 -1.91
N LEU A 97 7.98 16.66 -1.67
CA LEU A 97 7.40 16.75 -0.33
C LEU A 97 7.88 15.61 0.57
N GLY A 98 7.97 14.38 0.06
CA GLY A 98 8.57 13.26 0.79
C GLY A 98 10.02 13.53 1.19
N GLY A 99 10.83 14.08 0.28
CA GLY A 99 12.20 14.50 0.55
C GLY A 99 12.29 15.57 1.63
N ILE A 100 11.42 16.59 1.57
CA ILE A 100 11.38 17.65 2.58
C ILE A 100 10.96 17.10 3.94
N ILE A 101 9.92 16.26 4.03
CA ILE A 101 9.46 15.68 5.31
C ILE A 101 10.55 14.79 5.92
N SER A 102 11.20 13.96 5.08
CA SER A 102 12.34 13.13 5.47
C SER A 102 13.49 13.99 6.01
N TYR A 103 13.81 15.10 5.33
CA TYR A 103 14.85 16.03 5.76
C TYR A 103 14.52 16.76 7.07
N LEU A 104 13.31 17.29 7.21
CA LEU A 104 12.89 17.98 8.44
C LEU A 104 12.90 17.01 9.63
N SER A 105 12.45 15.77 9.44
CA SER A 105 12.54 14.73 10.47
C SER A 105 14.00 14.43 10.84
N TYR A 106 14.90 14.39 9.85
CA TYR A 106 16.34 14.25 10.07
C TYR A 106 16.90 15.42 10.89
N VAL A 107 16.65 16.67 10.50
CA VAL A 107 17.13 17.88 11.21
C VAL A 107 16.72 17.84 12.68
N VAL A 108 15.47 17.49 12.97
CA VAL A 108 14.96 17.39 14.35
C VAL A 108 15.74 16.37 15.17
N ILE A 109 15.98 15.19 14.61
CA ILE A 109 16.69 14.10 15.29
C ILE A 109 18.15 14.47 15.58
N ARG A 110 18.72 15.42 14.83
CA ARG A 110 20.09 15.92 15.07
C ARG A 110 20.18 17.03 16.11
N ASN A 111 19.06 17.69 16.42
CA ASN A 111 19.02 18.90 17.24
C ASN A 111 18.27 18.73 18.57
N ILE A 112 17.52 17.64 18.75
CA ILE A 112 16.72 17.38 19.95
C ILE A 112 17.25 16.16 20.71
N ASP A 113 17.15 16.20 22.03
CA ASP A 113 17.51 15.09 22.90
C ASP A 113 16.69 13.81 22.62
N SER A 114 17.33 12.65 22.80
CA SER A 114 16.75 11.33 22.50
C SER A 114 15.44 11.08 23.27
N LYS A 115 15.36 11.59 24.50
CA LYS A 115 14.22 11.40 25.40
C LYS A 115 13.00 12.16 24.91
N ARG A 116 13.15 13.44 24.55
CA ARG A 116 12.10 14.29 23.96
C ARG A 116 11.59 13.75 22.64
N ILE A 117 12.47 13.21 21.79
CA ILE A 117 12.05 12.50 20.57
C ILE A 117 11.21 11.26 20.93
N ALA A 118 11.66 10.45 21.89
CA ALA A 118 10.93 9.26 22.32
C ALA A 118 9.55 9.60 22.93
N ASP A 119 9.48 10.66 23.75
CA ASP A 119 8.24 11.12 24.37
C ASP A 119 7.29 11.75 23.33
N THR A 120 7.83 12.42 22.30
CA THR A 120 7.03 12.90 21.16
C THR A 120 6.47 11.75 20.32
N ILE A 121 7.25 10.68 20.08
CA ILE A 121 6.75 9.47 19.41
C ILE A 121 5.65 8.80 20.23
N LYS A 122 5.80 8.68 21.55
CA LYS A 122 4.73 8.19 22.44
C LYS A 122 3.47 9.06 22.30
N ALA A 123 3.62 10.37 22.27
CA ALA A 123 2.50 11.29 22.11
C ALA A 123 1.81 11.12 20.75
N PHE A 124 2.56 10.97 19.66
CA PHE A 124 2.01 10.69 18.33
C PHE A 124 1.16 9.42 18.32
N PHE A 125 1.69 8.30 18.87
CA PHE A 125 0.92 7.07 18.97
C PHE A 125 -0.29 7.21 19.90
N THR A 126 -0.18 7.98 21.00
CA THR A 126 -1.32 8.27 21.88
C THR A 126 -2.44 8.98 21.13
N VAL A 127 -2.12 10.03 20.38
CA VAL A 127 -3.09 10.77 19.56
C VAL A 127 -3.75 9.83 18.54
N ASN A 128 -2.95 9.01 17.85
CA ASN A 128 -3.48 8.05 16.87
C ASN A 128 -4.43 7.00 17.51
N ILE A 129 -4.07 6.48 18.68
CA ILE A 129 -4.91 5.54 19.45
C ILE A 129 -6.22 6.22 19.85
N LEU A 130 -6.17 7.43 20.41
CA LEU A 130 -7.37 8.17 20.84
C LEU A 130 -8.32 8.45 19.67
N ILE A 131 -7.79 8.90 18.52
CA ILE A 131 -8.61 9.11 17.31
C ILE A 131 -9.24 7.79 16.85
N SER A 132 -8.50 6.69 16.89
CA SER A 132 -9.01 5.37 16.53
C SER A 132 -10.13 4.89 17.48
N LEU A 133 -10.00 5.15 18.78
CA LEU A 133 -11.04 4.85 19.77
C LEU A 133 -12.29 5.71 19.58
N VAL A 134 -12.12 7.01 19.26
CA VAL A 134 -13.25 7.89 18.93
C VAL A 134 -13.99 7.37 17.69
N ALA A 135 -13.27 6.92 16.66
CA ALA A 135 -13.88 6.30 15.49
C ALA A 135 -14.67 5.04 15.86
N LEU A 136 -14.12 4.17 16.71
CA LEU A 136 -14.84 3.00 17.21
C LEU A 136 -16.11 3.37 17.98
N VAL A 137 -16.05 4.37 18.87
CA VAL A 137 -17.22 4.87 19.62
C VAL A 137 -18.29 5.39 18.66
N GLN A 138 -17.90 6.11 17.61
CA GLN A 138 -18.84 6.56 16.58
C GLN A 138 -19.50 5.40 15.86
N LEU A 139 -18.76 4.32 15.55
CA LEU A 139 -19.32 3.10 14.95
C LEU A 139 -20.27 2.37 15.91
N ILE A 140 -19.96 2.31 17.21
CA ILE A 140 -20.84 1.76 18.24
C ILE A 140 -22.17 2.54 18.30
N ILE A 141 -22.09 3.88 18.32
CA ILE A 141 -23.28 4.74 18.36
C ILE A 141 -24.12 4.57 17.08
N ARG A 142 -23.48 4.54 15.90
CA ARG A 142 -24.18 4.41 14.61
C ARG A 142 -24.83 3.04 14.42
N SER A 143 -24.13 1.97 14.78
CA SER A 143 -24.66 0.61 14.69
C SER A 143 -25.69 0.31 15.78
N LYS A 144 -25.65 1.03 16.92
CA LYS A 144 -26.38 0.67 18.15
C LYS A 144 -25.98 -0.70 18.73
N HIS A 145 -24.78 -1.18 18.38
CA HIS A 145 -24.20 -2.42 18.88
C HIS A 145 -22.87 -2.14 19.60
N LEU A 146 -22.67 -2.77 20.76
CA LEU A 146 -21.43 -2.63 21.54
C LEU A 146 -20.20 -3.12 20.75
N VAL A 147 -20.40 -4.16 19.93
CA VAL A 147 -19.37 -4.74 19.06
C VAL A 147 -19.85 -4.64 17.61
N PRO A 148 -19.62 -3.51 16.92
CA PRO A 148 -20.10 -3.29 15.55
C PRO A 148 -19.60 -4.34 14.55
N TYR A 149 -18.48 -5.02 14.86
CA TYR A 149 -17.94 -6.12 14.07
C TYR A 149 -18.83 -7.37 14.01
N TRP A 150 -19.78 -7.53 14.95
CA TRP A 150 -20.71 -8.67 14.96
C TRP A 150 -22.03 -8.37 14.27
N TYR A 151 -22.25 -7.10 13.94
CA TYR A 151 -23.47 -6.67 13.28
C TYR A 151 -23.26 -6.71 11.77
N TRP A 152 -23.94 -7.61 11.09
CA TRP A 152 -23.91 -7.69 9.63
C TRP A 152 -25.09 -6.93 9.04
N GLU A 153 -24.81 -6.11 8.03
CA GLU A 153 -25.82 -5.46 7.22
C GLU A 153 -25.48 -5.56 5.72
N ALA A 154 -26.49 -5.41 4.87
CA ALA A 154 -26.35 -5.61 3.42
C ALA A 154 -25.38 -4.64 2.73
N SER A 155 -25.12 -3.48 3.34
CA SER A 155 -24.14 -2.50 2.82
C SER A 155 -22.69 -2.90 3.11
N GLU A 156 -22.49 -3.89 4.00
CA GLU A 156 -21.22 -4.30 4.59
C GLU A 156 -20.47 -3.19 5.35
N TYR A 157 -21.10 -2.03 5.62
CA TYR A 157 -20.48 -0.96 6.41
C TYR A 157 -20.10 -1.42 7.83
N PHE A 158 -20.92 -2.30 8.42
CA PHE A 158 -20.61 -3.02 9.66
C PHE A 158 -20.31 -4.50 9.38
N GLY A 159 -19.78 -5.19 10.38
CA GLY A 159 -19.31 -6.57 10.24
C GLY A 159 -17.85 -6.60 9.79
N ALA A 160 -17.55 -7.28 8.69
CA ALA A 160 -16.18 -7.51 8.21
C ALA A 160 -15.42 -6.21 7.87
N SER A 161 -16.11 -5.19 7.36
CA SER A 161 -15.50 -3.92 6.98
C SER A 161 -15.54 -2.84 8.07
N THR A 162 -16.04 -3.17 9.29
CA THR A 162 -16.07 -2.22 10.41
C THR A 162 -14.68 -1.59 10.67
N GLY A 163 -13.62 -2.40 10.59
CA GLY A 163 -12.26 -1.92 10.80
C GLY A 163 -11.76 -0.97 9.72
N ASP A 164 -12.36 -0.95 8.53
CA ASP A 164 -12.00 -0.06 7.42
C ASP A 164 -12.24 1.42 7.75
N HIS A 165 -13.12 1.68 8.71
CA HIS A 165 -13.44 3.02 9.20
C HIS A 165 -12.50 3.49 10.31
N ILE A 166 -11.56 2.67 10.79
CA ILE A 166 -10.62 3.03 11.87
C ILE A 166 -9.31 3.52 11.25
N THR A 167 -9.36 4.74 10.71
CA THR A 167 -8.27 5.34 9.91
C THR A 167 -7.19 6.04 10.74
N GLY A 168 -7.38 6.21 12.05
CA GLY A 168 -6.45 6.92 12.93
C GLY A 168 -6.20 8.37 12.51
N VAL A 169 -5.01 8.90 12.82
CA VAL A 169 -4.61 10.28 12.47
C VAL A 169 -4.46 10.50 10.95
N PHE A 170 -4.40 9.43 10.16
CA PHE A 170 -4.09 9.48 8.74
C PHE A 170 -5.29 9.93 7.88
N SER A 171 -6.52 9.56 8.29
CA SER A 171 -7.75 9.84 7.53
C SER A 171 -7.72 9.33 6.08
N SER A 172 -6.92 8.29 5.80
CA SER A 172 -6.74 7.70 4.47
C SER A 172 -7.44 6.35 4.33
N ASN A 173 -6.88 5.30 4.91
CA ASN A 173 -7.42 3.95 4.96
C ASN A 173 -6.98 3.27 6.27
N SER A 174 -7.76 2.30 6.73
CA SER A 174 -7.47 1.49 7.93
C SER A 174 -6.14 0.75 7.83
N VAL A 175 -5.75 0.32 6.62
CA VAL A 175 -4.50 -0.41 6.37
C VAL A 175 -3.28 0.44 6.74
N THR A 176 -3.29 1.74 6.42
CA THR A 176 -2.23 2.69 6.84
C THR A 176 -2.12 2.71 8.36
N ASN A 177 -3.26 2.83 9.05
CA ASN A 177 -3.31 2.88 10.51
C ASN A 177 -2.80 1.57 11.12
N ALA A 178 -3.28 0.43 10.63
CA ALA A 178 -2.83 -0.89 11.04
C ALA A 178 -1.31 -1.05 10.88
N MET A 179 -0.76 -0.65 9.72
CA MET A 179 0.67 -0.78 9.45
C MET A 179 1.50 0.12 10.35
N VAL A 180 1.11 1.38 10.55
CA VAL A 180 1.81 2.27 11.49
C VAL A 180 1.73 1.74 12.92
N CYS A 181 0.56 1.27 13.37
CA CYS A 181 0.42 0.60 14.65
C CYS A 181 1.31 -0.64 14.77
N SER A 182 1.47 -1.43 13.70
CA SER A 182 2.39 -2.57 13.69
C SER A 182 3.86 -2.14 13.88
N LEU A 183 4.30 -1.03 13.25
CA LEU A 183 5.63 -0.46 13.51
C LEU A 183 5.76 -0.01 14.97
N GLY A 184 4.69 0.58 15.53
CA GLY A 184 4.59 0.95 16.94
C GLY A 184 4.74 -0.23 17.89
N VAL A 185 4.07 -1.36 17.62
CA VAL A 185 4.20 -2.61 18.40
C VAL A 185 5.66 -3.03 18.46
N LEU A 186 6.33 -3.14 17.32
CA LEU A 186 7.71 -3.58 17.24
C LEU A 186 8.67 -2.60 17.95
N TYR A 187 8.47 -1.30 17.74
CA TYR A 187 9.23 -0.24 18.40
C TYR A 187 9.10 -0.30 19.93
N PHE A 188 7.87 -0.34 20.46
CA PHE A 188 7.64 -0.29 21.89
C PHE A 188 8.00 -1.60 22.61
N LEU A 189 7.84 -2.76 21.95
CA LEU A 189 8.32 -4.03 22.47
C LEU A 189 9.84 -3.99 22.67
N HIS A 190 10.58 -3.51 21.67
CA HIS A 190 12.03 -3.42 21.76
C HIS A 190 12.50 -2.42 22.82
N ASN A 191 11.80 -1.29 22.96
CA ASN A 191 12.06 -0.32 24.01
C ASN A 191 11.45 -0.69 25.39
N LYS A 192 11.05 -1.95 25.59
CA LYS A 192 10.52 -2.50 26.85
C LYS A 192 9.29 -1.77 27.39
N ASN A 193 8.55 -1.05 26.55
CA ASN A 193 7.35 -0.32 26.92
C ASN A 193 6.09 -1.09 26.51
N PHE A 194 5.79 -2.16 27.26
CA PHE A 194 4.71 -3.07 26.89
C PHE A 194 3.32 -2.40 26.86
N ARG A 195 3.08 -1.38 27.69
CA ARG A 195 1.79 -0.67 27.71
C ARG A 195 1.47 -0.01 26.37
N PHE A 196 2.45 0.67 25.78
CA PHE A 196 2.29 1.29 24.46
C PHE A 196 2.28 0.26 23.33
N ALA A 197 3.08 -0.82 23.45
CA ALA A 197 3.01 -1.92 22.50
C ALA A 197 1.61 -2.56 22.47
N PHE A 198 1.02 -2.80 23.64
CA PHE A 198 -0.34 -3.32 23.78
C PHE A 198 -1.36 -2.38 23.15
N ALA A 199 -1.31 -1.08 23.43
CA ALA A 199 -2.26 -0.13 22.88
C ALA A 199 -2.16 -0.02 21.34
N CYS A 200 -0.94 -0.08 20.79
CA CYS A 200 -0.72 -0.17 19.34
C CYS A 200 -1.26 -1.49 18.77
N LEU A 201 -1.04 -2.62 19.46
CA LEU A 201 -1.53 -3.92 19.03
C LEU A 201 -3.05 -3.97 19.01
N PHE A 202 -3.69 -3.47 20.07
CA PHE A 202 -5.14 -3.36 20.17
C PHE A 202 -5.70 -2.52 19.02
N THR A 203 -5.13 -1.35 18.76
CA THR A 203 -5.55 -0.48 17.64
C THR A 203 -5.34 -1.15 16.28
N CYS A 204 -4.24 -1.88 16.11
CA CYS A 204 -3.98 -2.67 14.91
C CYS A 204 -5.05 -3.75 14.68
N LEU A 205 -5.45 -4.46 15.75
CA LEU A 205 -6.51 -5.47 15.71
C LEU A 205 -7.88 -4.87 15.36
N LEU A 206 -8.18 -3.67 15.86
CA LEU A 206 -9.42 -2.95 15.54
C LEU A 206 -9.53 -2.61 14.05
N CYS A 207 -8.41 -2.40 13.35
CA CYS A 207 -8.41 -2.13 11.91
C CYS A 207 -8.74 -3.37 11.04
N THR A 208 -8.75 -4.57 11.62
CA THR A 208 -9.08 -5.87 10.97
C THR A 208 -8.36 -6.15 9.64
N SER A 209 -7.17 -5.57 9.42
CA SER A 209 -6.34 -5.85 8.24
C SER A 209 -5.62 -7.20 8.37
N ASN A 210 -6.16 -8.23 7.69
CA ASN A 210 -5.63 -9.60 7.72
C ASN A 210 -4.15 -9.64 7.33
N PHE A 211 -3.78 -8.93 6.26
CA PHE A 211 -2.41 -8.91 5.75
C PHE A 211 -1.43 -8.27 6.76
N THR A 212 -1.80 -7.11 7.31
CA THR A 212 -0.95 -6.43 8.30
C THR A 212 -0.79 -7.29 9.55
N LEU A 213 -1.86 -7.94 10.01
CA LEU A 213 -1.82 -8.81 11.17
C LEU A 213 -0.95 -10.05 10.92
N LEU A 214 -1.10 -10.72 9.79
CA LEU A 214 -0.29 -11.89 9.43
C LEU A 214 1.20 -11.52 9.34
N SER A 215 1.51 -10.37 8.73
CA SER A 215 2.87 -9.85 8.65
C SER A 215 3.44 -9.54 10.04
N LEU A 216 2.64 -8.93 10.91
CA LEU A 216 3.02 -8.65 12.29
C LEU A 216 3.26 -9.94 13.08
N VAL A 217 2.39 -10.94 12.97
CA VAL A 217 2.57 -12.25 13.63
C VAL A 217 3.85 -12.93 13.16
N GLY A 218 4.09 -13.00 11.85
CA GLY A 218 5.34 -13.55 11.30
C GLY A 218 6.57 -12.82 11.84
N MET A 219 6.52 -11.50 11.95
CA MET A 219 7.61 -10.69 12.50
C MET A 219 7.77 -10.87 14.01
N LEU A 220 6.68 -11.02 14.77
CA LEU A 220 6.74 -11.32 16.20
C LEU A 220 7.38 -12.70 16.46
N VAL A 221 7.04 -13.71 15.66
CA VAL A 221 7.67 -15.04 15.71
C VAL A 221 9.18 -14.92 15.40
N LEU A 222 9.54 -14.24 14.32
CA LEU A 222 10.95 -14.04 13.97
C LEU A 222 11.72 -13.28 15.06
N LEU A 223 11.13 -12.25 15.67
CA LEU A 223 11.71 -11.55 16.83
C LEU A 223 11.86 -12.46 18.05
N HIS A 224 10.90 -13.34 18.30
CA HIS A 224 10.96 -14.29 19.41
C HIS A 224 12.19 -15.21 19.31
N LEU A 225 12.51 -15.61 18.08
CA LEU A 225 13.66 -16.46 17.77
C LEU A 225 14.98 -15.68 17.89
N LEU A 226 15.04 -14.45 17.34
CA LEU A 226 16.29 -13.71 17.17
C LEU A 226 16.70 -12.84 18.37
N VAL A 227 15.76 -12.32 19.17
CA VAL A 227 16.09 -11.38 20.27
C VAL A 227 16.55 -12.15 21.51
N GLY A 228 17.70 -11.82 22.09
CA GLY A 228 18.19 -12.49 23.31
C GLY A 228 17.51 -12.08 24.62
N ASP A 229 16.90 -10.89 24.67
CA ASP A 229 16.33 -10.33 25.90
C ASP A 229 15.04 -11.07 26.35
N LYS A 230 15.09 -11.66 27.55
CA LYS A 230 13.98 -12.46 28.13
C LYS A 230 12.69 -11.65 28.34
N LEU A 231 12.80 -10.36 28.71
CA LEU A 231 11.64 -9.50 28.92
C LEU A 231 10.94 -9.20 27.59
N ILE A 232 11.71 -8.91 26.54
CA ILE A 232 11.16 -8.70 25.20
C ILE A 232 10.49 -10.00 24.71
N LYS A 233 11.14 -11.16 24.86
CA LYS A 233 10.55 -12.47 24.50
C LYS A 233 9.23 -12.74 25.22
N ARG A 234 9.15 -12.45 26.53
CA ARG A 234 7.91 -12.59 27.31
C ARG A 234 6.81 -11.71 26.74
N ASN A 235 7.10 -10.43 26.51
CA ASN A 235 6.14 -9.47 25.98
C ASN A 235 5.67 -9.85 24.56
N ILE A 236 6.53 -10.44 23.74
CA ILE A 236 6.16 -10.99 22.42
C ILE A 236 5.17 -12.16 22.58
N ARG A 237 5.43 -13.11 23.48
CA ARG A 237 4.51 -14.24 23.74
C ARG A 237 3.13 -13.76 24.18
N VAL A 238 3.09 -12.77 25.08
CA VAL A 238 1.83 -12.16 25.51
C VAL A 238 1.13 -11.46 24.35
N SER A 239 1.87 -10.74 23.50
CA SER A 239 1.31 -10.09 22.31
C SER A 239 0.72 -11.11 21.33
N LEU A 240 1.41 -12.23 21.09
CA LEU A 240 0.90 -13.32 20.25
C LEU A 240 -0.37 -13.93 20.85
N LEU A 241 -0.39 -14.20 22.16
CA LEU A 241 -1.59 -14.70 22.85
C LEU A 241 -2.78 -13.75 22.68
N ILE A 242 -2.55 -12.44 22.84
CA ILE A 242 -3.58 -11.42 22.63
C ILE A 242 -4.13 -11.49 21.20
N VAL A 243 -3.26 -11.58 20.18
CA VAL A 243 -3.70 -11.74 18.79
C VAL A 243 -4.57 -12.98 18.62
N PHE A 244 -4.11 -14.14 19.11
CA PHE A 244 -4.83 -15.41 18.96
C PHE A 244 -6.18 -15.43 19.69
N VAL A 245 -6.30 -14.75 20.82
CA VAL A 245 -7.55 -14.66 21.59
C VAL A 245 -8.50 -13.60 21.00
N MET A 246 -8.00 -12.41 20.71
CA MET A 246 -8.84 -11.28 20.33
C MET A 246 -9.26 -11.29 18.86
N TYR A 247 -8.40 -11.74 17.95
CA TYR A 247 -8.69 -11.63 16.53
C TYR A 247 -9.91 -12.46 16.08
N PRO A 248 -10.08 -13.74 16.50
CA PRO A 248 -11.28 -14.51 16.17
C PRO A 248 -12.55 -13.90 16.75
N VAL A 249 -12.43 -13.21 17.89
CA VAL A 249 -13.55 -12.51 18.54
C VAL A 249 -13.91 -11.25 17.76
N LEU A 250 -12.93 -10.48 17.31
CA LEU A 250 -13.17 -9.23 16.58
C LEU A 250 -13.61 -9.46 15.13
N SER A 251 -13.11 -10.50 14.45
CA SER A 251 -13.44 -10.72 13.03
C SER A 251 -13.67 -12.20 12.69
N PRO A 252 -14.78 -12.80 13.16
CA PRO A 252 -15.11 -14.20 12.86
C PRO A 252 -15.29 -14.43 11.35
N LEU A 253 -15.80 -13.44 10.62
CA LEU A 253 -15.97 -13.51 9.16
C LEU A 253 -14.63 -13.56 8.43
N ASN A 254 -13.60 -12.83 8.89
CA ASN A 254 -12.28 -12.91 8.26
C ASN A 254 -11.60 -14.26 8.53
N VAL A 255 -11.85 -14.89 9.68
CA VAL A 255 -11.39 -16.27 9.94
C VAL A 255 -12.06 -17.24 8.97
N LYS A 256 -13.36 -17.09 8.74
CA LYS A 256 -14.09 -17.90 7.74
C LYS A 256 -13.53 -17.66 6.33
N TYR A 257 -13.28 -16.42 5.94
CA TYR A 257 -12.67 -16.06 4.65
C TYR A 257 -11.32 -16.74 4.47
N ILE A 258 -10.43 -16.65 5.46
CA ILE A 258 -9.12 -17.32 5.43
C ILE A 258 -9.29 -18.83 5.21
N ASN A 259 -10.17 -19.48 5.97
CA ASN A 259 -10.45 -20.91 5.80
C ASN A 259 -10.98 -21.25 4.40
N THR A 260 -11.87 -20.41 3.85
CA THR A 260 -12.40 -20.58 2.49
C THR A 260 -11.29 -20.43 1.44
N THR A 261 -10.50 -19.36 1.49
CA THR A 261 -9.37 -19.14 0.56
C THR A 261 -8.35 -20.28 0.62
N TYR A 262 -8.00 -20.73 1.83
CA TYR A 262 -7.11 -21.89 2.00
C TYR A 262 -7.73 -23.18 1.45
N SER A 263 -9.01 -23.43 1.72
CA SER A 263 -9.70 -24.61 1.22
C SER A 263 -9.80 -24.62 -0.30
N MET A 264 -10.05 -23.48 -0.95
CA MET A 264 -10.05 -23.36 -2.40
C MET A 264 -8.65 -23.58 -2.99
N GLY A 265 -7.61 -23.00 -2.38
CA GLY A 265 -6.22 -23.18 -2.80
C GLY A 265 -5.68 -24.60 -2.54
N SER A 266 -6.17 -25.28 -1.51
CA SER A 266 -5.77 -26.65 -1.15
C SER A 266 -6.63 -27.72 -1.80
N ASN A 267 -7.74 -27.35 -2.47
CA ASN A 267 -8.59 -28.31 -3.19
C ASN A 267 -7.88 -28.76 -4.48
N LYS A 268 -6.77 -29.49 -4.27
CA LYS A 268 -6.08 -30.26 -5.28
C LYS A 268 -7.07 -31.13 -6.03
N SER A 269 -8.09 -31.67 -5.37
CA SER A 269 -9.12 -32.46 -6.02
C SER A 269 -10.05 -31.64 -6.90
N LEU A 270 -10.33 -30.35 -6.65
CA LEU A 270 -11.07 -29.49 -7.60
C LEU A 270 -10.18 -29.11 -8.79
N THR A 271 -8.91 -28.84 -8.56
CA THR A 271 -7.95 -28.55 -9.64
C THR A 271 -7.63 -29.79 -10.47
N GLU A 272 -7.53 -30.96 -9.83
CA GLU A 272 -7.35 -32.27 -10.47
C GLU A 272 -8.65 -32.75 -11.10
N SER A 273 -9.81 -32.54 -10.47
CA SER A 273 -11.10 -32.86 -11.09
C SER A 273 -11.46 -31.89 -12.19
N LEU A 274 -11.06 -30.61 -12.19
CA LEU A 274 -11.18 -29.74 -13.37
C LEU A 274 -10.18 -30.15 -14.48
N ARG A 275 -8.97 -30.62 -14.11
CA ARG A 275 -8.04 -31.24 -15.07
C ARG A 275 -8.56 -32.59 -15.61
N GLN A 276 -9.34 -33.35 -14.83
CA GLN A 276 -9.88 -34.66 -15.20
C GLN A 276 -11.28 -34.58 -15.86
N LEU A 277 -12.12 -33.62 -15.45
CA LEU A 277 -13.47 -33.39 -15.98
C LEU A 277 -13.43 -32.93 -17.42
N ASP A 278 -12.33 -32.32 -17.86
CA ASP A 278 -12.16 -31.97 -19.26
C ASP A 278 -11.41 -33.09 -20.01
N SER A 279 -10.35 -33.69 -19.46
CA SER A 279 -9.59 -34.69 -20.24
C SER A 279 -10.35 -35.98 -20.56
N ASN A 280 -11.22 -36.50 -19.68
CA ASN A 280 -11.96 -37.74 -19.96
C ASN A 280 -13.26 -37.51 -20.75
N LYS A 281 -13.98 -36.42 -20.49
CA LYS A 281 -15.16 -36.03 -21.29
C LYS A 281 -14.79 -35.52 -22.68
N ILE A 282 -13.67 -34.79 -22.81
CA ILE A 282 -13.09 -34.46 -24.11
C ILE A 282 -12.63 -35.74 -24.81
N LYS A 283 -11.99 -36.71 -24.11
CA LYS A 283 -11.63 -38.00 -24.73
C LYS A 283 -12.83 -38.82 -25.16
N GLU A 284 -13.92 -38.86 -24.40
CA GLU A 284 -15.17 -39.54 -24.79
C GLU A 284 -15.90 -38.80 -25.91
N GLN A 285 -15.95 -37.46 -25.90
CA GLN A 285 -16.51 -36.67 -27.01
C GLN A 285 -15.64 -36.71 -28.28
N ILE A 286 -14.31 -36.83 -28.15
CA ILE A 286 -13.37 -37.06 -29.26
C ILE A 286 -13.46 -38.51 -29.76
N ALA A 287 -13.70 -39.50 -28.89
CA ALA A 287 -13.90 -40.88 -29.29
C ALA A 287 -15.27 -41.10 -29.96
N ALA A 288 -16.29 -40.33 -29.56
CA ALA A 288 -17.63 -40.39 -30.11
C ALA A 288 -17.85 -39.47 -31.32
N SER A 289 -17.01 -38.44 -31.52
CA SER A 289 -17.00 -37.66 -32.75
C SER A 289 -15.99 -38.26 -33.73
N THR A 290 -16.46 -38.64 -34.92
CA THR A 290 -15.66 -39.14 -36.06
C THR A 290 -14.70 -38.10 -36.65
N ILE A 291 -14.28 -37.12 -35.85
CA ILE A 291 -13.37 -36.05 -36.24
C ILE A 291 -11.99 -36.42 -35.70
N ALA A 292 -11.09 -36.77 -36.63
CA ALA A 292 -9.73 -37.25 -36.37
C ALA A 292 -9.07 -36.56 -35.14
N PRO A 293 -8.60 -37.34 -34.13
CA PRO A 293 -8.04 -36.84 -32.86
C PRO A 293 -6.85 -35.88 -33.01
N ASN A 294 -6.23 -35.85 -34.20
CA ASN A 294 -4.98 -35.16 -34.44
C ASN A 294 -5.15 -33.65 -34.74
N LYS A 295 -6.38 -33.13 -34.80
CA LYS A 295 -6.63 -31.69 -35.02
C LYS A 295 -7.01 -30.91 -33.76
N MET A 296 -7.60 -31.52 -32.73
CA MET A 296 -8.22 -30.75 -31.62
C MET A 296 -7.35 -30.61 -30.36
N GLU A 297 -6.62 -31.67 -29.95
CA GLU A 297 -5.61 -31.52 -28.88
C GLU A 297 -4.40 -30.74 -29.37
N HIS A 298 -4.00 -30.98 -30.63
CA HIS A 298 -3.05 -30.10 -31.29
C HIS A 298 -3.65 -28.69 -31.42
N SER A 299 -4.91 -28.48 -31.80
CA SER A 299 -5.43 -27.11 -31.85
C SER A 299 -5.51 -26.43 -30.49
N ILE A 300 -5.84 -27.06 -29.36
CA ILE A 300 -5.92 -26.35 -28.07
C ILE A 300 -4.51 -26.08 -27.50
N ALA A 301 -3.61 -27.07 -27.54
CA ALA A 301 -2.23 -26.86 -27.10
C ALA A 301 -1.47 -25.93 -28.04
N GLU A 302 -1.75 -25.98 -29.35
CA GLU A 302 -1.24 -25.05 -30.36
C GLU A 302 -2.02 -23.72 -30.34
N TYR A 303 -3.25 -23.62 -29.83
CA TYR A 303 -4.00 -22.36 -29.63
C TYR A 303 -3.53 -21.63 -28.37
N VAL A 304 -3.15 -22.37 -27.34
CA VAL A 304 -2.48 -21.85 -26.13
C VAL A 304 -1.00 -21.55 -26.42
N ARG A 305 -0.33 -22.28 -27.32
CA ARG A 305 1.07 -21.99 -27.76
C ARG A 305 1.18 -20.96 -28.90
N LYS A 306 0.21 -20.86 -29.80
CA LYS A 306 0.15 -19.85 -30.90
C LYS A 306 -0.53 -18.56 -30.47
N ARG A 307 -1.29 -18.52 -29.37
CA ARG A 307 -1.63 -17.25 -28.75
C ARG A 307 -0.36 -16.69 -28.14
N ASP A 308 0.12 -15.63 -28.78
CA ASP A 308 1.16 -14.74 -28.32
C ASP A 308 1.15 -14.64 -26.79
N VAL A 309 2.09 -15.33 -26.12
CA VAL A 309 2.18 -15.37 -24.66
C VAL A 309 2.36 -13.95 -24.10
N ASN A 310 2.79 -13.00 -24.95
CA ASN A 310 2.82 -11.58 -24.62
C ASN A 310 1.43 -10.95 -24.49
N ALA A 311 0.43 -11.42 -25.25
CA ALA A 311 -0.97 -10.98 -25.14
C ALA A 311 -1.68 -11.47 -23.85
N TYR A 312 -1.02 -12.35 -23.09
CA TYR A 312 -1.57 -12.80 -21.80
C TYR A 312 -1.39 -11.78 -20.69
N TYR A 313 -0.35 -10.94 -20.75
CA TYR A 313 -0.04 -9.94 -19.72
C TYR A 313 -0.19 -8.50 -20.21
N ARG A 314 -0.32 -8.33 -21.53
CA ARG A 314 -0.71 -7.10 -22.19
C ARG A 314 -2.07 -7.35 -22.85
N LEU A 315 -3.12 -6.66 -22.41
CA LEU A 315 -4.38 -6.79 -23.11
C LEU A 315 -4.36 -5.91 -24.37
N PRO A 316 -4.70 -6.48 -25.55
CA PRO A 316 -4.93 -5.66 -26.72
C PRO A 316 -6.13 -4.74 -26.44
N LEU A 317 -6.03 -3.53 -26.96
CA LEU A 317 -7.11 -2.56 -26.92
C LEU A 317 -8.13 -2.92 -28.01
N SER A 318 -9.40 -2.59 -27.78
CA SER A 318 -10.43 -2.83 -28.78
C SER A 318 -10.25 -1.91 -29.99
N ASP A 319 -10.11 -2.49 -31.17
CA ASP A 319 -10.02 -1.74 -32.44
C ASP A 319 -11.38 -1.11 -32.83
N THR A 320 -12.46 -1.46 -32.14
CA THR A 320 -13.82 -0.95 -32.41
C THR A 320 -14.14 0.36 -31.70
N VAL A 321 -13.30 0.78 -30.74
CA VAL A 321 -13.50 2.01 -29.98
C VAL A 321 -12.71 3.14 -30.64
N PHE A 322 -13.40 3.95 -31.44
CA PHE A 322 -12.85 5.16 -32.05
C PHE A 322 -12.78 6.37 -31.08
N VAL A 323 -13.08 6.15 -29.79
CA VAL A 323 -13.15 7.19 -28.76
C VAL A 323 -11.91 7.12 -27.88
N ASP A 324 -11.30 8.27 -27.57
CA ASP A 324 -10.24 8.35 -26.58
C ASP A 324 -10.78 7.90 -25.20
N TYR A 325 -10.08 6.99 -24.53
CA TYR A 325 -10.43 6.53 -23.18
C TYR A 325 -10.62 7.70 -22.20
N SER A 326 -9.86 8.78 -22.39
CA SER A 326 -9.99 9.99 -21.58
C SER A 326 -11.38 10.64 -21.74
N ASP A 327 -11.91 10.66 -22.97
CA ASP A 327 -13.23 11.22 -23.27
C ASP A 327 -14.35 10.29 -22.79
N ASP A 328 -14.18 8.99 -22.95
CA ASP A 328 -15.07 7.97 -22.38
C ASP A 328 -15.28 8.19 -20.87
N VAL A 329 -14.20 8.38 -20.09
CA VAL A 329 -14.33 8.59 -18.64
C VAL A 329 -14.94 9.95 -18.29
N LYS A 330 -14.68 11.00 -19.09
CA LYS A 330 -15.36 12.29 -18.91
C LYS A 330 -16.87 12.09 -18.98
N TYR A 331 -17.38 11.33 -19.94
CA TYR A 331 -18.81 11.01 -20.04
C TYR A 331 -19.33 10.23 -18.84
N VAL A 332 -18.59 9.24 -18.34
CA VAL A 332 -18.97 8.47 -17.13
C VAL A 332 -19.14 9.39 -15.91
N GLN A 333 -18.25 10.38 -15.76
CA GLN A 333 -18.38 11.37 -14.68
C GLN A 333 -19.56 12.32 -14.90
N PHE A 334 -19.79 12.78 -16.13
CA PHE A 334 -20.87 13.73 -16.45
C PHE A 334 -22.27 13.11 -16.32
N PHE A 335 -22.45 11.83 -16.67
CA PHE A 335 -23.76 11.18 -16.66
C PHE A 335 -24.09 10.44 -15.36
N GLY A 336 -23.19 10.45 -14.36
CA GLY A 336 -23.55 10.08 -12.99
C GLY A 336 -23.79 8.59 -12.74
N GLU A 337 -23.32 7.70 -13.62
CA GLU A 337 -23.32 6.24 -13.34
C GLU A 337 -22.42 5.87 -12.16
N ALA A 338 -21.54 6.79 -11.78
CA ALA A 338 -20.84 6.87 -10.51
C ALA A 338 -21.74 7.50 -9.41
N SER A 339 -22.72 6.76 -8.89
CA SER A 339 -23.52 7.26 -7.75
C SER A 339 -22.67 7.27 -6.47
N ALA A 340 -22.14 8.43 -6.08
CA ALA A 340 -21.55 8.63 -4.77
C ALA A 340 -22.68 8.68 -3.72
N GLY A 341 -22.85 7.63 -2.93
CA GLY A 341 -23.57 7.76 -1.66
C GLY A 341 -22.89 8.82 -0.79
N ALA A 342 -23.67 9.66 -0.09
CA ALA A 342 -23.14 10.75 0.71
C ALA A 342 -22.08 10.25 1.72
N GLY A 343 -20.80 10.43 1.39
CA GLY A 343 -19.66 10.08 2.25
C GLY A 343 -18.98 8.73 1.99
N ALA A 344 -19.37 7.96 0.96
CA ALA A 344 -18.65 6.76 0.54
C ALA A 344 -17.75 7.04 -0.68
N ASN A 345 -16.65 6.31 -0.83
CA ASN A 345 -15.94 6.26 -2.11
C ASN A 345 -16.95 5.85 -3.20
N VAL A 346 -16.88 6.48 -4.37
CA VAL A 346 -17.69 6.08 -5.52
C VAL A 346 -17.44 4.59 -5.78
N VAL A 347 -18.45 3.76 -5.52
CA VAL A 347 -18.42 2.36 -5.92
C VAL A 347 -19.07 2.32 -7.30
N LEU A 348 -18.22 2.19 -8.32
CA LEU A 348 -18.71 1.89 -9.66
C LEU A 348 -19.41 0.53 -9.61
N LYS A 349 -20.59 0.43 -10.23
CA LYS A 349 -21.33 -0.83 -10.27
C LYS A 349 -20.46 -1.90 -10.94
N GLN A 350 -20.46 -3.12 -10.39
CA GLN A 350 -19.65 -4.22 -10.91
C GLN A 350 -19.94 -4.47 -12.39
N GLU A 351 -21.22 -4.48 -12.79
CA GLU A 351 -21.62 -4.68 -14.18
C GLU A 351 -21.09 -3.57 -15.10
N PHE A 352 -21.13 -2.31 -14.65
CA PHE A 352 -20.53 -1.20 -15.40
C PHE A 352 -19.03 -1.40 -15.61
N LEU A 353 -18.30 -1.87 -14.59
CA LEU A 353 -16.87 -2.15 -14.73
C LEU A 353 -16.59 -3.32 -15.67
N LYS A 354 -17.42 -4.36 -15.66
CA LYS A 354 -17.32 -5.47 -16.61
C LYS A 354 -17.57 -4.97 -18.04
N GLU A 355 -18.66 -4.23 -18.27
CA GLU A 355 -18.97 -3.62 -19.56
C GLU A 355 -17.83 -2.71 -20.05
N LEU A 356 -17.23 -1.92 -19.15
CA LEU A 356 -16.09 -1.07 -19.46
C LEU A 356 -14.87 -1.90 -19.89
N ILE A 357 -14.59 -3.02 -19.21
CA ILE A 357 -13.52 -3.95 -19.59
C ILE A 357 -13.82 -4.54 -20.98
N GLU A 358 -15.05 -5.00 -21.21
CA GLU A 358 -15.43 -5.58 -22.50
C GLU A 358 -15.29 -4.58 -23.65
N LYS A 359 -15.76 -3.35 -23.42
CA LYS A 359 -15.66 -2.24 -24.35
C LYS A 359 -14.20 -1.89 -24.65
N TRP A 360 -13.37 -1.67 -23.63
CA TRP A 360 -12.02 -1.16 -23.82
C TRP A 360 -11.03 -2.20 -24.36
N TYR A 361 -11.24 -3.48 -24.04
CA TYR A 361 -10.32 -4.56 -24.40
C TYR A 361 -10.88 -5.54 -25.46
N GLY A 362 -12.12 -5.31 -25.93
CA GLY A 362 -12.72 -6.05 -27.05
C GLY A 362 -12.93 -7.54 -26.76
N ARG A 363 -13.07 -7.92 -25.49
CA ARG A 363 -13.21 -9.30 -25.03
C ARG A 363 -14.23 -9.39 -23.93
N LYS A 364 -15.08 -10.42 -23.98
CA LYS A 364 -16.01 -10.73 -22.89
C LYS A 364 -15.27 -10.88 -21.57
N TYR A 365 -15.85 -10.39 -20.49
CA TYR A 365 -15.24 -10.35 -19.17
C TYR A 365 -14.78 -11.74 -18.71
N GLU A 366 -15.60 -12.77 -18.96
CA GLU A 366 -15.32 -14.16 -18.60
C GLU A 366 -14.19 -14.77 -19.44
N GLN A 367 -13.84 -14.17 -20.57
CA GLN A 367 -12.79 -14.63 -21.49
C GLN A 367 -11.46 -13.88 -21.30
N THR A 368 -11.39 -13.00 -20.31
CA THR A 368 -10.19 -12.21 -20.03
C THR A 368 -9.07 -13.08 -19.41
N PRO A 369 -7.80 -12.66 -19.47
CA PRO A 369 -6.71 -13.42 -18.86
C PRO A 369 -6.89 -13.61 -17.35
N LEU A 370 -7.47 -12.65 -16.63
CA LEU A 370 -7.61 -12.73 -15.16
C LEU A 370 -8.79 -13.60 -14.74
N SER A 371 -9.87 -13.68 -15.53
CA SER A 371 -10.97 -14.64 -15.25
C SER A 371 -10.50 -16.09 -15.32
N THR A 372 -9.40 -16.34 -16.04
CA THR A 372 -8.78 -17.67 -16.18
C THR A 372 -7.45 -17.78 -15.42
N TYR A 373 -7.05 -16.76 -14.66
CA TYR A 373 -5.79 -16.74 -13.90
C TYR A 373 -6.02 -17.18 -12.45
N TYR A 374 -5.67 -18.43 -12.15
CA TYR A 374 -5.86 -19.04 -10.82
C TYR A 374 -4.73 -18.76 -9.82
N ARG A 375 -3.86 -17.78 -10.08
CA ARG A 375 -2.75 -17.39 -9.18
C ARG A 375 -3.06 -16.03 -8.55
N PRO A 376 -2.33 -15.61 -7.48
CA PRO A 376 -2.57 -14.31 -6.86
C PRO A 376 -2.47 -13.17 -7.88
N ILE A 377 -3.50 -12.32 -7.98
CA ILE A 377 -3.58 -11.19 -8.93
C ILE A 377 -2.36 -10.27 -8.81
N LYS A 378 -1.78 -10.17 -7.60
CA LYS A 378 -0.53 -9.45 -7.39
C LYS A 378 0.62 -9.94 -8.25
N LEU A 379 0.78 -11.27 -8.36
CA LEU A 379 1.81 -11.87 -9.20
C LEU A 379 1.58 -11.55 -10.67
N TYR A 380 0.32 -11.53 -11.11
CA TYR A 380 -0.05 -11.07 -12.45
C TYR A 380 0.46 -9.64 -12.68
N SER A 381 0.17 -8.70 -11.78
CA SER A 381 0.63 -7.31 -11.88
C SER A 381 2.16 -7.18 -11.98
N PHE A 382 2.93 -8.01 -11.26
CA PHE A 382 4.40 -8.05 -11.38
C PHE A 382 4.85 -8.56 -12.74
N LEU A 383 4.20 -9.58 -13.27
CA LEU A 383 4.48 -10.10 -14.61
C LEU A 383 4.16 -9.06 -15.69
N GLN A 384 3.10 -8.27 -15.51
CA GLN A 384 2.79 -7.14 -16.40
C GLN A 384 3.91 -6.09 -16.38
N THR A 385 4.42 -5.73 -15.20
CA THR A 385 5.58 -4.83 -15.06
C THR A 385 6.80 -5.38 -15.78
N LEU A 386 7.13 -6.66 -15.61
CA LEU A 386 8.27 -7.28 -16.29
C LEU A 386 8.10 -7.35 -17.80
N THR A 387 6.90 -7.65 -18.29
CA THR A 387 6.57 -7.65 -19.72
C THR A 387 6.71 -6.25 -20.31
N TYR A 388 6.21 -5.23 -19.61
CA TYR A 388 6.39 -3.84 -20.03
C TYR A 388 7.87 -3.46 -20.13
N LEU A 389 8.69 -3.77 -19.13
CA LEU A 389 10.13 -3.46 -19.18
C LEU A 389 10.86 -4.15 -20.33
N LYS A 390 10.44 -5.36 -20.72
CA LYS A 390 11.04 -6.10 -21.83
C LYS A 390 10.64 -5.59 -23.22
N SER A 391 9.62 -4.73 -23.31
CA SER A 391 9.09 -4.29 -24.60
C SER A 391 10.00 -3.32 -25.35
N SER A 392 10.90 -2.61 -24.66
CA SER A 392 11.94 -1.78 -25.30
C SER A 392 13.09 -1.50 -24.34
N VAL A 393 14.27 -1.17 -24.89
CA VAL A 393 15.43 -0.76 -24.09
C VAL A 393 15.14 0.52 -23.28
N ALA A 394 14.41 1.47 -23.87
CA ALA A 394 14.00 2.68 -23.18
C ALA A 394 13.11 2.37 -21.97
N ASN A 395 12.14 1.47 -22.13
CA ASN A 395 11.26 1.03 -21.03
C ASN A 395 12.08 0.30 -19.96
N PHE A 396 13.02 -0.56 -20.33
CA PHE A 396 13.89 -1.22 -19.37
C PHE A 396 14.72 -0.24 -18.53
N ILE A 397 15.34 0.76 -19.16
CA ILE A 397 16.25 1.69 -18.48
C ILE A 397 15.48 2.73 -17.68
N PHE A 398 14.50 3.39 -18.31
CA PHE A 398 13.82 4.57 -17.77
C PHE A 398 12.40 4.29 -17.26
N GLY A 399 11.78 3.16 -17.63
CA GLY A 399 10.37 2.93 -17.33
C GLY A 399 9.45 3.89 -18.08
N ALA A 400 8.22 4.04 -17.58
CA ALA A 400 7.16 4.79 -18.24
C ALA A 400 7.13 6.30 -17.94
N GLY A 401 7.85 6.77 -16.93
CA GLY A 401 7.68 8.10 -16.36
C GLY A 401 6.60 8.19 -15.28
N ILE A 402 6.60 9.33 -14.57
CA ILE A 402 5.79 9.57 -13.37
C ILE A 402 4.31 9.50 -13.71
N GLY A 403 3.54 8.64 -13.03
CA GLY A 403 2.09 8.56 -13.24
C GLY A 403 1.68 7.85 -14.53
N ASN A 404 2.59 7.22 -15.26
CA ASN A 404 2.31 6.55 -16.53
C ASN A 404 2.22 5.02 -16.44
N PHE A 405 2.36 4.39 -15.26
CA PHE A 405 2.35 2.92 -15.21
C PHE A 405 1.66 2.30 -13.99
N SER A 406 2.16 2.48 -12.78
CA SER A 406 1.57 1.85 -11.59
C SER A 406 1.86 2.72 -10.38
N SER A 407 0.99 3.70 -10.18
CA SER A 407 1.03 4.64 -9.05
C SER A 407 -0.38 4.99 -8.62
N LYS A 408 -0.52 5.53 -7.40
CA LYS A 408 -1.79 6.12 -6.97
C LYS A 408 -2.13 7.32 -7.85
N LEU A 409 -1.10 8.06 -8.31
CA LEU A 409 -1.27 9.13 -9.30
C LEU A 409 -1.88 8.61 -10.61
N ALA A 410 -1.35 7.54 -11.22
CA ALA A 410 -1.89 6.98 -12.46
C ALA A 410 -3.37 6.59 -12.33
N ILE A 411 -3.75 6.00 -11.19
CA ILE A 411 -5.15 5.68 -10.87
C ILE A 411 -5.98 6.96 -10.78
N LYS A 412 -5.47 7.97 -10.09
CA LYS A 412 -6.18 9.24 -9.85
C LYS A 412 -6.41 10.02 -11.16
N THR A 413 -5.41 10.09 -12.04
CA THR A 413 -5.53 10.84 -13.31
C THR A 413 -6.55 10.24 -14.27
N THR A 414 -6.96 8.98 -14.06
CA THR A 414 -8.04 8.37 -14.87
C THR A 414 -9.38 9.07 -14.73
N GLY A 415 -9.64 9.75 -13.61
CA GLY A 415 -10.97 10.30 -13.33
C GLY A 415 -12.00 9.25 -12.90
N LEU A 416 -11.64 7.97 -12.72
CA LEU A 416 -12.60 6.95 -12.24
C LEU A 416 -12.96 7.09 -10.76
N ASN A 417 -12.41 8.09 -10.05
CA ASN A 417 -12.63 8.39 -8.64
C ASN A 417 -12.27 7.26 -7.65
N MET A 418 -11.58 6.20 -8.10
CA MET A 418 -11.15 5.07 -7.26
C MET A 418 -10.15 5.46 -6.16
N GLN A 419 -9.36 6.51 -6.37
CA GLN A 419 -8.36 7.02 -5.41
C GLN A 419 -8.54 8.53 -5.13
N GLY A 420 -9.80 8.98 -5.18
CA GLY A 420 -10.21 10.37 -5.01
C GLY A 420 -10.40 11.10 -6.33
N SER A 421 -10.94 12.33 -6.24
CA SER A 421 -11.31 13.13 -7.40
C SER A 421 -10.12 13.71 -8.15
N TYR A 422 -10.32 13.96 -9.44
CA TYR A 422 -9.36 14.59 -10.33
C TYR A 422 -10.08 15.56 -11.28
N PRO A 423 -9.49 16.72 -11.64
CA PRO A 423 -10.16 17.68 -12.51
C PRO A 423 -10.47 17.09 -13.89
N VAL A 424 -11.72 17.19 -14.32
CA VAL A 424 -12.22 16.60 -15.58
C VAL A 424 -11.39 17.03 -16.80
N LYS A 425 -11.03 18.32 -16.85
CA LYS A 425 -10.23 18.92 -17.94
C LYS A 425 -8.79 18.38 -18.03
N ASP A 426 -8.31 17.77 -16.95
CA ASP A 426 -6.93 17.28 -16.83
C ASP A 426 -6.86 15.75 -16.92
N ILE A 427 -8.00 15.04 -17.09
CA ILE A 427 -8.05 13.58 -17.13
C ILE A 427 -7.04 13.06 -18.16
N TYR A 428 -6.22 12.12 -17.72
CA TYR A 428 -5.14 11.55 -18.50
C TYR A 428 -4.96 10.08 -18.16
N ILE A 429 -4.88 9.24 -19.19
CA ILE A 429 -4.63 7.81 -19.06
C ILE A 429 -3.53 7.43 -20.04
N SER A 430 -2.38 6.99 -19.51
CA SER A 430 -1.27 6.61 -20.40
C SER A 430 -1.58 5.29 -21.11
N PRO A 431 -1.14 5.10 -22.37
CA PRO A 431 -1.30 3.83 -23.07
C PRO A 431 -0.67 2.64 -22.32
N ALA A 432 0.47 2.88 -21.66
CA ALA A 432 1.14 1.85 -20.86
C ALA A 432 0.32 1.48 -19.62
N PHE A 433 -0.35 2.44 -18.96
CA PHE A 433 -1.20 2.12 -17.83
C PHE A 433 -2.43 1.32 -18.27
N VAL A 434 -3.11 1.76 -19.34
CA VAL A 434 -4.31 1.06 -19.88
C VAL A 434 -4.00 -0.39 -20.23
N GLN A 435 -2.91 -0.64 -20.96
CA GLN A 435 -2.58 -1.96 -21.51
C GLN A 435 -2.12 -2.97 -20.45
N TYR A 436 -1.59 -2.48 -19.33
CA TYR A 436 -1.01 -3.31 -18.29
C TYR A 436 -1.83 -3.21 -16.99
N HIS A 437 -1.61 -2.21 -16.15
CA HIS A 437 -2.14 -2.22 -14.78
C HIS A 437 -3.61 -1.80 -14.63
N LEU A 438 -4.14 -0.93 -15.50
CA LEU A 438 -5.51 -0.44 -15.36
C LEU A 438 -6.52 -1.57 -15.50
N TYR A 439 -6.33 -2.47 -16.46
CA TYR A 439 -7.16 -3.67 -16.58
C TYR A 439 -7.22 -4.46 -15.28
N THR A 440 -6.06 -4.75 -14.68
CA THR A 440 -5.97 -5.51 -13.44
C THR A 440 -6.71 -4.81 -12.31
N LEU A 441 -6.63 -3.48 -12.25
CA LEU A 441 -7.37 -2.67 -11.29
C LEU A 441 -8.88 -2.73 -11.52
N LEU A 442 -9.34 -2.52 -12.75
CA LEU A 442 -10.76 -2.58 -13.12
C LEU A 442 -11.33 -3.97 -12.81
N TYR A 443 -10.58 -5.02 -13.14
CA TYR A 443 -10.96 -6.39 -12.88
C TYR A 443 -11.16 -6.64 -11.38
N VAL A 444 -10.20 -6.22 -10.54
CA VAL A 444 -10.32 -6.38 -9.08
C VAL A 444 -11.54 -5.63 -8.55
N HIS A 445 -11.81 -4.43 -9.04
CA HIS A 445 -12.99 -3.65 -8.64
C HIS A 445 -14.33 -4.18 -9.20
N ALA A 446 -14.29 -5.02 -10.23
CA ALA A 446 -15.46 -5.70 -10.77
C ALA A 446 -15.83 -6.99 -9.99
N LEU A 447 -14.94 -7.46 -9.11
CA LEU A 447 -15.20 -8.59 -8.22
C LEU A 447 -16.16 -8.21 -7.07
N PRO A 448 -16.71 -9.20 -6.34
CA PRO A 448 -17.39 -8.95 -5.07
C PRO A 448 -16.55 -8.08 -4.12
N VAL A 449 -17.20 -7.21 -3.34
CA VAL A 449 -16.53 -6.30 -2.39
C VAL A 449 -15.62 -7.04 -1.42
N SER A 450 -16.00 -8.27 -1.04
CA SER A 450 -15.17 -9.17 -0.21
C SER A 450 -13.79 -9.48 -0.81
N GLU A 451 -13.62 -9.36 -2.13
CA GLU A 451 -12.36 -9.59 -2.85
C GLU A 451 -11.55 -8.30 -3.08
N HIS A 452 -12.05 -7.13 -2.69
CA HIS A 452 -11.35 -5.83 -2.80
C HIS A 452 -10.21 -5.67 -1.76
N SER A 453 -9.57 -6.78 -1.38
CA SER A 453 -8.47 -6.79 -0.44
C SER A 453 -7.18 -6.25 -1.08
N THR A 454 -6.34 -5.60 -0.28
CA THR A 454 -5.03 -5.08 -0.70
C THR A 454 -4.11 -6.17 -1.29
N ILE A 455 -4.33 -7.45 -0.96
CA ILE A 455 -3.59 -8.57 -1.54
C ILE A 455 -3.93 -8.79 -3.02
N ASN A 456 -5.16 -8.46 -3.44
CA ASN A 456 -5.64 -8.60 -4.81
C ASN A 456 -5.38 -7.35 -5.65
N MET A 457 -5.31 -6.17 -5.02
CA MET A 457 -5.01 -4.90 -5.71
C MET A 457 -3.62 -4.93 -6.38
N PRO A 458 -3.43 -4.34 -7.57
CA PRO A 458 -2.11 -4.29 -8.24
C PRO A 458 -1.09 -3.37 -7.54
N ASN A 459 -1.54 -2.57 -6.56
CA ASN A 459 -0.76 -1.51 -5.92
C ASN A 459 0.54 -2.00 -5.29
N SER A 460 1.68 -1.42 -5.61
CA SER A 460 2.96 -1.85 -5.04
C SER A 460 4.02 -0.78 -5.29
N VAL A 461 4.79 -0.42 -4.25
CA VAL A 461 6.00 0.39 -4.41
C VAL A 461 6.95 -0.27 -5.41
N TYR A 462 7.04 -1.59 -5.43
CA TYR A 462 7.91 -2.27 -6.38
C TYR A 462 7.43 -2.10 -7.82
N ASN A 463 6.13 -2.26 -8.11
CA ASN A 463 5.59 -1.99 -9.44
C ASN A 463 5.75 -0.52 -9.84
N GLN A 464 5.62 0.40 -8.88
CA GLN A 464 5.84 1.82 -9.09
C GLN A 464 7.30 2.12 -9.46
N ILE A 465 8.25 1.74 -8.61
CA ILE A 465 9.69 2.00 -8.81
C ILE A 465 10.18 1.33 -10.10
N VAL A 466 9.81 0.07 -10.32
CA VAL A 466 10.27 -0.71 -11.47
C VAL A 466 9.58 -0.22 -12.75
N GLY A 467 8.26 -0.06 -12.73
CA GLY A 467 7.48 0.25 -13.94
C GLY A 467 7.57 1.71 -14.38
N GLU A 468 7.62 2.68 -13.47
CA GLU A 468 7.68 4.10 -13.83
C GLU A 468 9.10 4.64 -14.01
N TYR A 469 10.09 4.04 -13.34
CA TYR A 469 11.47 4.56 -13.31
C TYR A 469 12.52 3.57 -13.83
N GLY A 470 12.10 2.35 -14.22
CA GLY A 470 12.97 1.35 -14.84
C GLY A 470 14.15 0.94 -13.97
N LEU A 471 15.24 0.53 -14.63
CA LEU A 471 16.51 0.18 -14.00
C LEU A 471 17.09 1.36 -13.19
N VAL A 472 16.95 2.59 -13.66
CA VAL A 472 17.43 3.78 -12.94
C VAL A 472 16.74 3.90 -11.57
N GLY A 473 15.41 3.72 -11.53
CA GLY A 473 14.66 3.71 -10.28
C GLY A 473 15.09 2.62 -9.31
N ILE A 474 15.33 1.41 -9.82
CA ILE A 474 15.82 0.29 -9.02
C ILE A 474 17.18 0.63 -8.39
N ILE A 475 18.11 1.18 -9.17
CA ILE A 475 19.43 1.60 -8.69
C ILE A 475 19.27 2.67 -7.60
N LEU A 476 18.47 3.71 -7.84
CA LEU A 476 18.24 4.77 -6.85
C LEU A 476 17.64 4.22 -5.55
N PHE A 477 16.64 3.36 -5.65
CA PHE A 477 16.03 2.72 -4.49
C PHE A 477 17.02 1.82 -3.74
N ALA A 478 17.79 0.99 -4.45
CA ALA A 478 18.76 0.08 -3.84
C ALA A 478 19.91 0.83 -3.16
N PHE A 479 20.49 1.86 -3.78
CA PHE A 479 21.69 2.53 -3.27
C PHE A 479 21.38 3.70 -2.32
N PHE A 480 20.38 4.53 -2.61
CA PHE A 480 20.09 5.71 -1.80
C PHE A 480 19.10 5.43 -0.67
N TYR A 481 18.03 4.66 -0.96
CA TYR A 481 17.04 4.29 0.06
C TYR A 481 17.54 3.12 0.90
N LEU A 482 17.67 1.92 0.31
CA LEU A 482 18.07 0.72 1.05
C LEU A 482 19.55 0.74 1.45
N GLY A 483 20.42 1.26 0.59
CA GLY A 483 21.86 1.34 0.84
C GLY A 483 22.21 2.20 2.05
N PHE A 484 21.39 3.21 2.37
CA PHE A 484 21.50 3.95 3.62
C PHE A 484 21.42 3.02 4.83
N PHE A 485 20.42 2.14 4.84
CA PHE A 485 20.15 1.22 5.94
C PHE A 485 21.20 0.12 6.02
N VAL A 486 21.55 -0.48 4.88
CA VAL A 486 22.57 -1.53 4.80
C VAL A 486 23.92 -1.02 5.28
N LYS A 487 24.33 0.19 4.87
CA LYS A 487 25.58 0.82 5.33
C LYS A 487 25.61 1.06 6.84
N LYS A 488 24.44 1.20 7.48
CA LYS A 488 24.28 1.41 8.92
C LYS A 488 23.82 0.16 9.67
N TRP A 489 23.82 -1.02 9.04
CA TRP A 489 23.24 -2.26 9.59
C TRP A 489 23.70 -2.57 11.02
N LYS A 490 25.01 -2.44 11.29
CA LYS A 490 25.59 -2.67 12.61
C LYS A 490 25.06 -1.73 13.71
N LYS A 491 24.64 -0.51 13.35
CA LYS A 491 24.05 0.48 14.28
C LYS A 491 22.56 0.26 14.52
N LEU A 492 21.86 -0.44 13.62
CA LEU A 492 20.43 -0.69 13.76
C LEU A 492 20.19 -1.69 14.89
N SER A 493 19.19 -1.40 15.74
CA SER A 493 18.69 -2.32 16.77
C SER A 493 17.35 -2.90 16.32
N TYR A 494 16.24 -2.31 16.73
CA TYR A 494 14.90 -2.68 16.28
C TYR A 494 14.68 -2.40 14.79
N SER A 495 15.37 -1.42 14.22
CA SER A 495 15.11 -0.98 12.84
C SER A 495 15.48 -2.04 11.81
N ARG A 496 16.32 -3.04 12.15
CA ARG A 496 16.57 -4.19 11.26
C ARG A 496 15.29 -4.96 10.96
N TYR A 497 14.46 -5.13 11.99
CA TYR A 497 13.19 -5.84 11.90
C TYR A 497 12.12 -4.96 11.27
N LEU A 498 12.12 -3.66 11.58
CA LEU A 498 11.26 -2.69 10.89
C LEU A 498 11.55 -2.65 9.37
N LEU A 499 12.81 -2.81 8.96
CA LEU A 499 13.17 -2.84 7.55
C LEU A 499 12.59 -4.08 6.84
N LEU A 500 12.59 -5.25 7.48
CA LEU A 500 12.01 -6.45 6.87
C LEU A 500 10.49 -6.30 6.68
N ILE A 501 9.78 -5.79 7.68
CA ILE A 501 8.33 -5.62 7.58
C ILE A 501 7.95 -4.50 6.60
N ILE A 502 8.69 -3.39 6.52
CA ILE A 502 8.40 -2.33 5.55
C ILE A 502 8.64 -2.81 4.11
N LEU A 503 9.67 -3.63 3.88
CA LEU A 503 9.89 -4.25 2.58
C LEU A 503 8.75 -5.19 2.19
N ALA A 504 8.17 -5.92 3.14
CA ALA A 504 6.94 -6.67 2.88
C ALA A 504 5.79 -5.72 2.53
N PHE A 505 5.57 -4.66 3.31
CA PHE A 505 4.51 -3.67 3.08
C PHE A 505 4.63 -2.93 1.74
N PHE A 506 5.85 -2.65 1.27
CA PHE A 506 6.11 -2.09 -0.05
C PHE A 506 5.57 -2.95 -1.20
N GLY A 507 5.33 -4.23 -0.97
CA GLY A 507 4.65 -5.10 -1.92
C GLY A 507 3.16 -4.81 -2.11
N PHE A 508 2.51 -4.00 -1.27
CA PHE A 508 1.04 -3.96 -1.18
C PHE A 508 0.40 -2.62 -1.52
N GLU A 509 1.12 -1.51 -1.36
CA GLU A 509 0.55 -0.19 -1.59
C GLU A 509 1.62 0.82 -2.02
N TYR A 510 1.18 1.99 -2.52
CA TYR A 510 2.02 3.10 -2.99
C TYR A 510 2.50 4.00 -1.84
N TRP A 511 3.23 3.43 -0.88
CA TRP A 511 3.56 4.11 0.38
C TRP A 511 4.37 5.41 0.23
N PHE A 512 5.19 5.51 -0.81
CA PHE A 512 5.91 6.75 -1.11
C PHE A 512 4.99 7.90 -1.54
N GLU A 513 3.83 7.63 -2.14
CA GLU A 513 2.88 8.67 -2.55
C GLU A 513 1.92 9.05 -1.42
N MET A 514 1.65 8.14 -0.47
CA MET A 514 0.77 8.43 0.65
C MET A 514 1.43 9.33 1.72
N LEU A 515 2.76 9.31 1.82
CA LEU A 515 3.54 10.09 2.79
C LEU A 515 3.01 9.93 4.23
N SER A 516 2.64 8.71 4.61
CA SER A 516 2.08 8.36 5.92
C SER A 516 2.99 7.34 6.60
N LEU A 517 2.99 6.10 6.10
CA LEU A 517 3.77 4.99 6.62
C LEU A 517 5.29 5.26 6.55
N THR A 518 5.77 5.77 5.41
CA THR A 518 7.20 6.05 5.18
C THR A 518 7.74 7.11 6.14
N VAL A 519 6.94 8.13 6.45
CA VAL A 519 7.32 9.20 7.40
C VAL A 519 7.58 8.63 8.80
N VAL A 520 6.66 7.80 9.30
CA VAL A 520 6.81 7.18 10.62
C VAL A 520 7.95 6.16 10.62
N PHE A 521 8.07 5.35 9.57
CA PHE A 521 9.17 4.40 9.43
C PHE A 521 10.53 5.09 9.46
N GLU A 522 10.72 6.14 8.65
CA GLU A 522 11.98 6.90 8.57
C GLU A 522 12.32 7.59 9.89
N LEU A 523 11.32 8.19 10.57
CA LEU A 523 11.50 8.75 11.91
C LEU A 523 12.04 7.71 12.90
N LEU A 524 11.37 6.56 13.00
CA LEU A 524 11.77 5.48 13.91
C LEU A 524 13.17 4.99 13.58
N LEU A 525 13.52 4.93 12.31
CA LEU A 525 14.83 4.49 11.86
C LEU A 525 15.93 5.50 12.15
N PHE A 526 15.72 6.77 11.80
CA PHE A 526 16.69 7.83 12.09
C PHE A 526 16.99 7.90 13.59
N LYS A 527 15.96 7.79 14.43
CA LYS A 527 16.13 7.71 15.88
C LYS A 527 17.06 6.57 16.30
N ASP A 528 16.92 5.40 15.68
CA ASP A 528 17.75 4.23 15.99
C ASP A 528 19.20 4.43 15.52
N VAL A 529 19.39 4.88 14.29
CA VAL A 529 20.72 5.11 13.67
C VAL A 529 21.54 6.12 14.47
N TYR A 530 20.92 7.20 14.95
CA TYR A 530 21.59 8.30 15.63
C TYR A 530 21.54 8.20 17.16
N LYS A 531 20.95 7.14 17.72
CA LYS A 531 20.92 6.87 19.17
C LYS A 531 22.30 6.98 19.86
N PRO A 532 23.41 6.43 19.33
CA PRO A 532 24.71 6.52 20.01
C PRO A 532 25.24 7.95 20.11
N GLU A 533 24.99 8.78 19.09
CA GLU A 533 25.42 10.18 19.07
C GLU A 533 24.58 11.02 20.02
N LEU A 534 23.31 10.66 20.21
CA LEU A 534 22.43 11.32 21.17
C LEU A 534 22.81 11.01 22.62
N ASN A 535 23.30 9.81 22.91
CA ASN A 535 23.72 9.42 24.26
C ASN A 535 25.11 9.92 24.65
N ALA A 536 25.92 10.39 23.69
CA ALA A 536 27.28 10.89 23.96
C ALA A 536 27.30 12.37 24.41
N GLY A 537 26.16 13.06 24.32
CA GLY A 537 25.99 14.44 24.80
C GLY A 537 25.20 14.56 26.11
N GLU A 538 24.76 13.43 26.69
CA GLU A 538 24.27 13.33 28.07
C GLU A 538 25.44 12.96 28.99
#